data_AF-A0A812I0Y2-F1
#
_entry.id   AF-A0A812I0Y2-F1
#
_cell.length_a   1.000
_cell.length_b   1.000
_cell.length_c   1.000
_cell.angle_alpha   90.00
_cell.angle_beta   90.00
_cell.angle_gamma   90.00
#
_symmetry.space_group_name_H-M   'P 1'
#
loop_
_entity.id
_entity.type
_entity.pdbx_description
1 polymer ?
#
loop_
_entity_poly.entity_id
_entity_poly.type
_entity_poly.pdbx_seq_one_letter_code
_entity_poly.pdbx_strand_id
1 'polypeptide(L)'
;MAFVPISPGGRRVEPVSPGGRKVDPQPYYQWLFERRRSGESSNLWTTHFPPQPWPSSPSMARTASAPADLHMGQPSPTGVGSVLLSPLSDAASFLAKAADLSLKRKDVGHAIHCCNQAVSLGPDCGPAWRHRAVARIQAGHAEAAVEDASAAVDAEPLNVHNWETRTAAKFGSGDFDGAAEDAAHAISLDGWRPSLWRRRALARVMLQDFADAKEDLDKALHLDPKHAASWRNRGAVRLAMSDVQGAESDASRAVKLHPTIDSYLQRAKIRLEAKRYAAADRDCTAALRRDKREADAWYLRAVARKHTEPADLAGAVSDLCEAIACDPYEAEAWKLRAEIQLRRGKYEQVVEDSTEAIRLNGESCEVLCMRGKAHFRKGAFQSAAADFERALQVDPESEIAAKMLDRAKQSLKQLEAWHLPALAGGLHSFIESVHSAQLLLKQS
;
A
#
# COMPACT_ATOMS: atom_id res chain seq x y z
N MET A 1 -37.98 -35.88 -5.24
CA MET A 1 -37.17 -36.81 -6.06
C MET A 1 -35.83 -36.15 -6.30
N ALA A 2 -34.82 -36.62 -5.57
CA ALA A 2 -33.43 -36.17 -5.69
C ALA A 2 -32.70 -37.11 -6.66
N PHE A 3 -31.74 -36.59 -7.43
CA PHE A 3 -30.46 -37.27 -7.69
C PHE A 3 -29.42 -36.25 -8.15
N VAL A 4 -28.36 -36.13 -7.34
CA VAL A 4 -27.05 -35.57 -7.67
C VAL A 4 -26.07 -36.74 -7.57
N PRO A 5 -25.14 -36.97 -8.51
CA PRO A 5 -24.03 -37.87 -8.27
C PRO A 5 -22.86 -37.12 -7.63
N ILE A 6 -22.34 -37.72 -6.57
CA ILE A 6 -21.15 -37.34 -5.80
C ILE A 6 -19.89 -37.86 -6.53
N SER A 7 -18.79 -37.11 -6.46
CA SER A 7 -17.45 -37.70 -6.41
C SER A 7 -16.59 -36.96 -5.36
N PRO A 8 -15.64 -37.64 -4.70
CA PRO A 8 -15.28 -37.40 -3.30
C PRO A 8 -13.90 -36.78 -3.11
N GLY A 9 -13.77 -35.87 -2.13
CA GLY A 9 -12.46 -35.41 -1.66
C GLY A 9 -12.43 -34.05 -0.95
N GLY A 10 -13.48 -33.24 -1.02
CA GLY A 10 -13.54 -31.94 -0.33
C GLY A 10 -13.97 -32.08 1.12
N ARG A 11 -13.09 -31.82 2.08
CA ARG A 11 -13.53 -31.48 3.45
C ARG A 11 -14.23 -30.12 3.38
N ARG A 12 -15.56 -30.15 3.46
CA ARG A 12 -16.36 -28.99 3.87
C ARG A 12 -15.96 -28.61 5.29
N VAL A 13 -15.59 -27.35 5.49
CA VAL A 13 -15.69 -26.71 6.81
C VAL A 13 -17.02 -25.96 6.80
N GLU A 14 -17.96 -26.40 7.64
CA GLU A 14 -19.24 -25.73 7.87
C GLU A 14 -19.05 -24.41 8.66
N PRO A 15 -19.95 -23.43 8.50
CA PRO A 15 -19.80 -22.12 9.12
C PRO A 15 -20.19 -22.16 10.60
N VAL A 16 -19.28 -21.76 11.49
CA VAL A 16 -19.58 -21.60 12.92
C VAL A 16 -19.69 -20.12 13.29
N SER A 17 -20.93 -19.75 13.61
CA SER A 17 -21.45 -18.71 14.53
C SER A 17 -21.25 -17.19 14.28
N PRO A 18 -22.33 -16.39 14.36
CA PRO A 18 -22.30 -14.93 14.27
C PRO A 18 -21.93 -14.32 15.62
N GLY A 19 -20.84 -13.55 15.68
CA GLY A 19 -20.42 -12.87 16.91
C GLY A 19 -18.95 -12.47 17.01
N GLY A 20 -18.10 -12.92 16.09
CA GLY A 20 -16.72 -12.44 15.98
C GLY A 20 -16.69 -11.10 15.25
N ARG A 21 -16.18 -10.04 15.90
CA ARG A 21 -15.77 -8.82 15.18
C ARG A 21 -14.84 -9.25 14.06
N LYS A 22 -15.20 -8.92 12.81
CA LYS A 22 -14.27 -8.98 11.68
C LYS A 22 -13.05 -8.17 12.10
N VAL A 23 -11.93 -8.84 12.34
CA VAL A 23 -10.65 -8.17 12.50
C VAL A 23 -10.31 -7.65 11.12
N ASP A 24 -10.41 -6.33 10.97
CA ASP A 24 -10.02 -5.62 9.74
C ASP A 24 -8.56 -6.00 9.44
N PRO A 25 -8.21 -6.43 8.21
CA PRO A 25 -6.82 -6.68 7.86
C PRO A 25 -6.01 -5.42 8.19
N GLN A 26 -4.99 -5.56 9.02
CA GLN A 26 -4.28 -4.39 9.51
C GLN A 26 -3.70 -3.57 8.33
N PRO A 27 -3.72 -2.22 8.40
CA PRO A 27 -3.59 -1.36 7.24
C PRO A 27 -2.35 -1.58 6.39
N TYR A 28 -1.26 -2.21 6.85
CA TYR A 28 -0.03 -2.33 6.04
C TYR A 28 -0.21 -3.10 4.73
N TYR A 29 -0.90 -4.24 4.75
CA TYR A 29 -1.14 -4.99 3.53
C TYR A 29 -2.27 -4.35 2.74
N GLN A 30 -3.37 -3.98 3.40
CA GLN A 30 -4.50 -3.29 2.75
C GLN A 30 -4.09 -1.98 2.06
N TRP A 31 -3.18 -1.20 2.64
CA TRP A 31 -2.52 -0.01 2.07
C TRP A 31 -1.64 -0.33 0.85
N LEU A 32 -0.90 -1.45 0.85
CA LEU A 32 -0.19 -1.95 -0.35
C LEU A 32 -1.18 -2.32 -1.47
N PHE A 33 -2.40 -2.77 -1.13
CA PHE A 33 -3.45 -3.10 -2.09
C PHE A 33 -4.28 -1.89 -2.55
N GLU A 34 -4.54 -0.92 -1.69
CA GLU A 34 -5.35 0.27 -2.01
C GLU A 34 -4.61 1.22 -2.97
N ARG A 35 -3.29 1.34 -2.83
CA ARG A 35 -2.43 2.01 -3.84
C ARG A 35 -2.46 1.38 -5.23
N ARG A 36 -2.87 0.11 -5.35
CA ARG A 36 -3.11 -0.54 -6.66
C ARG A 36 -4.41 -0.06 -7.31
N ARG A 37 -5.42 0.28 -6.51
CA ARG A 37 -6.74 0.76 -7.00
C ARG A 37 -6.71 2.22 -7.45
N SER A 38 -5.83 3.05 -6.90
CA SER A 38 -5.71 4.47 -7.25
C SER A 38 -4.99 4.74 -8.58
N GLY A 39 -4.50 3.72 -9.29
CA GLY A 39 -3.89 3.87 -10.62
C GLY A 39 -2.52 4.53 -10.63
N GLU A 40 -1.89 4.73 -9.47
CA GLU A 40 -0.54 5.28 -9.38
C GLU A 40 0.50 4.19 -9.64
N SER A 41 0.91 4.07 -10.91
CA SER A 41 2.05 3.26 -11.32
C SER A 41 3.36 3.90 -10.84
N SER A 42 3.64 3.82 -9.53
CA SER A 42 5.01 3.82 -9.03
C SER A 42 5.40 2.37 -8.72
N ASN A 43 6.61 1.97 -9.11
CA ASN A 43 7.12 0.60 -9.11
C ASN A 43 7.31 -0.01 -7.69
N LEU A 44 6.26 -0.04 -6.86
CA LEU A 44 6.25 -0.56 -5.48
C LEU A 44 6.56 -2.07 -5.42
N TRP A 45 6.28 -2.80 -6.49
CA TRP A 45 6.68 -4.20 -6.61
C TRP A 45 8.21 -4.37 -6.64
N THR A 46 8.96 -3.43 -7.22
CA THR A 46 10.43 -3.51 -7.32
C THR A 46 11.16 -3.05 -6.05
N THR A 47 10.55 -2.21 -5.22
CA THR A 47 11.12 -1.74 -3.95
C THR A 47 10.81 -2.67 -2.77
N HIS A 48 9.62 -3.29 -2.75
CA HIS A 48 9.26 -4.27 -1.70
C HIS A 48 9.62 -5.71 -2.07
N PHE A 49 9.78 -6.02 -3.36
CA PHE A 49 10.26 -7.29 -3.89
C PHE A 49 11.36 -7.11 -4.95
N PRO A 50 12.51 -6.49 -4.62
CA PRO A 50 13.63 -6.60 -5.53
C PRO A 50 14.00 -8.08 -5.63
N PRO A 51 14.15 -8.66 -6.85
CA PRO A 51 14.97 -9.85 -6.97
C PRO A 51 16.33 -9.50 -6.35
N GLN A 52 16.73 -10.22 -5.31
CA GLN A 52 18.09 -10.09 -4.79
C GLN A 52 19.05 -10.27 -5.98
N PRO A 53 20.05 -9.39 -6.18
CA PRO A 53 21.10 -9.68 -7.14
C PRO A 53 21.75 -11.01 -6.76
N TRP A 54 21.80 -11.91 -7.72
CA TRP A 54 22.28 -13.28 -7.57
C TRP A 54 23.68 -13.32 -6.92
N PRO A 55 23.91 -14.08 -5.84
CA PRO A 55 25.27 -14.40 -5.43
C PRO A 55 25.90 -15.33 -6.46
N SER A 56 27.13 -14.99 -6.86
CA SER A 56 27.96 -15.75 -7.80
C SER A 56 28.04 -17.22 -7.38
N SER A 57 27.78 -18.14 -8.31
CA SER A 57 28.31 -19.50 -8.17
C SER A 57 29.85 -19.42 -8.17
N PRO A 58 30.57 -20.19 -7.34
CA PRO A 58 32.04 -20.16 -7.35
C PRO A 58 32.53 -20.62 -8.70
N SER A 59 33.23 -19.75 -9.43
CA SER A 59 33.90 -20.09 -10.67
C SER A 59 35.05 -21.04 -10.36
N MET A 60 34.91 -22.33 -10.65
CA MET A 60 36.04 -23.13 -11.08
C MET A 60 36.16 -23.01 -12.60
N ALA A 61 37.06 -22.16 -13.08
CA ALA A 61 38.00 -22.49 -14.16
C ALA A 61 38.73 -21.24 -14.66
N ARG A 62 40.04 -21.25 -14.42
CA ARG A 62 41.13 -21.03 -15.39
C ARG A 62 40.87 -20.06 -16.56
N THR A 63 41.70 -19.03 -16.54
CA THR A 63 42.09 -18.15 -17.66
C THR A 63 42.24 -18.89 -18.99
N ALA A 64 41.57 -18.39 -20.03
CA ALA A 64 42.00 -18.57 -21.41
C ALA A 64 41.59 -17.33 -22.21
N SER A 65 42.61 -16.61 -22.70
CA SER A 65 42.50 -15.51 -23.65
C SER A 65 42.01 -16.00 -25.02
N ALA A 66 41.18 -15.20 -25.68
CA ALA A 66 40.70 -15.44 -27.04
C ALA A 66 41.82 -15.47 -28.08
N PRO A 67 41.55 -16.07 -29.25
CA PRO A 67 41.93 -15.43 -30.51
C PRO A 67 40.75 -15.31 -31.49
N ALA A 68 40.84 -14.26 -32.29
CA ALA A 68 39.99 -13.98 -33.46
C ALA A 68 40.51 -14.75 -34.69
N ASP A 69 39.58 -14.92 -35.65
CA ASP A 69 39.74 -15.39 -37.03
C ASP A 69 40.07 -16.88 -37.26
N LEU A 70 39.21 -17.58 -38.02
CA LEU A 70 39.56 -18.27 -39.28
C LEU A 70 38.43 -19.13 -39.88
N HIS A 71 38.24 -18.92 -41.18
CA HIS A 71 37.81 -19.80 -42.28
C HIS A 71 36.88 -21.02 -42.09
N MET A 72 35.87 -21.02 -42.96
CA MET A 72 35.02 -22.14 -43.35
C MET A 72 35.83 -23.34 -43.88
N GLY A 73 35.78 -24.46 -43.18
CA GLY A 73 36.24 -25.78 -43.62
C GLY A 73 35.23 -26.86 -43.18
N GLN A 74 34.77 -27.67 -44.13
CA GLN A 74 33.79 -28.76 -43.98
C GLN A 74 34.26 -29.84 -42.98
N PRO A 75 33.39 -30.49 -42.17
CA PRO A 75 33.80 -31.64 -41.37
C PRO A 75 33.39 -32.98 -42.00
N SER A 76 34.32 -33.95 -41.97
CA SER A 76 34.02 -35.39 -42.06
C SER A 76 33.71 -35.95 -40.66
N PRO A 77 32.93 -37.05 -40.53
CA PRO A 77 32.37 -37.46 -39.24
C PRO A 77 33.14 -38.61 -38.60
N THR A 78 33.48 -38.50 -37.32
CA THR A 78 33.59 -39.65 -36.40
C THR A 78 33.36 -39.14 -34.98
N GLY A 79 32.51 -39.86 -34.23
CA GLY A 79 31.74 -39.30 -33.12
C GLY A 79 32.37 -39.47 -31.76
N VAL A 80 31.93 -38.59 -30.85
CA VAL A 80 31.61 -38.88 -29.45
C VAL A 80 30.43 -37.96 -29.11
N GLY A 81 29.35 -38.51 -28.56
CA GLY A 81 28.03 -37.87 -28.47
C GLY A 81 28.03 -36.47 -27.86
N SER A 82 27.87 -35.46 -28.71
CA SER A 82 27.34 -34.17 -28.33
C SER A 82 25.83 -34.20 -28.54
N VAL A 83 25.07 -33.80 -27.52
CA VAL A 83 23.69 -33.39 -27.74
C VAL A 83 23.77 -32.16 -28.64
N LEU A 84 23.63 -32.37 -29.96
CA LEU A 84 23.55 -31.30 -30.94
C LEU A 84 22.23 -30.57 -30.69
N LEU A 85 22.27 -29.57 -29.80
CA LEU A 85 21.22 -28.56 -29.75
C LEU A 85 21.16 -27.92 -31.13
N SER A 86 19.94 -27.74 -31.65
CA SER A 86 19.77 -27.09 -32.95
C SER A 86 20.32 -25.64 -32.87
N PRO A 87 20.85 -25.08 -33.97
CA PRO A 87 21.31 -23.68 -34.00
C PRO A 87 20.24 -22.68 -33.52
N LEU A 88 18.95 -23.05 -33.66
CA LEU A 88 17.81 -22.28 -33.17
C LEU A 88 17.68 -22.33 -31.63
N SER A 89 17.95 -23.49 -31.01
CA SER A 89 17.99 -23.64 -29.56
C SER A 89 19.14 -22.83 -28.94
N ASP A 90 20.30 -22.82 -29.60
CA ASP A 90 21.45 -22.02 -29.15
C ASP A 90 21.18 -20.52 -29.27
N ALA A 91 20.53 -20.08 -30.35
CA ALA A 91 20.09 -18.71 -30.53
C ALA A 91 19.04 -18.28 -29.48
N ALA A 92 18.06 -19.14 -29.18
CA ALA A 92 17.07 -18.89 -28.13
C ALA A 92 17.73 -18.76 -26.74
N SER A 93 18.69 -19.62 -26.42
CA SER A 93 19.46 -19.55 -25.17
C SER A 93 20.30 -18.26 -25.05
N PHE A 94 20.91 -17.81 -26.15
CA PHE A 94 21.64 -16.55 -26.18
C PHE A 94 20.72 -15.35 -25.90
N LEU A 95 19.55 -15.32 -26.53
CA LEU A 95 18.54 -14.27 -26.30
C LEU A 95 17.97 -14.30 -24.88
N ALA A 96 17.78 -15.49 -24.29
CA ALA A 96 17.37 -15.61 -22.89
C ALA A 96 18.42 -15.02 -21.92
N LYS A 97 19.72 -15.22 -22.18
CA LYS A 97 20.80 -14.59 -21.42
C LYS A 97 20.83 -13.06 -21.59
N ALA A 98 20.59 -12.58 -22.81
CA ALA A 98 20.48 -11.14 -23.07
C ALA A 98 19.29 -10.51 -22.31
N ALA A 99 18.16 -11.24 -22.22
CA ALA A 99 17.02 -10.82 -21.42
C ALA A 99 17.34 -10.76 -19.93
N ASP A 100 18.02 -11.77 -19.36
CA ASP A 100 18.46 -11.76 -17.96
C ASP A 100 19.35 -10.56 -17.63
N LEU A 101 20.29 -10.24 -18.52
CA LEU A 101 21.14 -9.06 -18.37
C LEU A 101 20.34 -7.75 -18.43
N SER A 102 19.34 -7.69 -19.30
CA SER A 102 18.45 -6.53 -19.44
C SER A 102 17.60 -6.33 -18.18
N LEU A 103 17.08 -7.41 -17.59
CA LEU A 103 16.39 -7.39 -16.30
C LEU A 103 17.28 -6.88 -15.17
N LYS A 104 18.56 -7.30 -15.12
CA LYS A 104 19.54 -6.79 -14.14
C LYS A 104 19.80 -5.29 -14.31
N ARG A 105 19.72 -4.79 -15.54
CA ARG A 105 19.82 -3.36 -15.88
C ARG A 105 18.49 -2.59 -15.71
N LYS A 106 17.42 -3.27 -15.30
CA LYS A 106 16.04 -2.76 -15.20
C LYS A 106 15.45 -2.30 -16.54
N ASP A 107 15.98 -2.81 -17.65
CA ASP A 107 15.41 -2.59 -18.98
C ASP A 107 14.37 -3.67 -19.29
N VAL A 108 13.16 -3.44 -18.77
CA VAL A 108 12.03 -4.39 -18.90
C VAL A 108 11.58 -4.53 -20.35
N GLY A 109 11.59 -3.42 -21.12
CA GLY A 109 11.16 -3.42 -22.51
C GLY A 109 12.07 -4.27 -23.40
N HIS A 110 13.39 -4.06 -23.28
CA HIS A 110 14.35 -4.87 -24.02
C HIS A 110 14.33 -6.35 -23.57
N ALA A 111 14.18 -6.61 -22.26
CA ALA A 111 14.03 -7.98 -21.76
C ALA A 111 12.84 -8.72 -22.39
N ILE A 112 11.67 -8.08 -22.45
CA ILE A 112 10.47 -8.67 -23.10
C ILE A 112 10.73 -8.90 -24.58
N HIS A 113 11.36 -7.95 -25.27
CA HIS A 113 11.70 -8.08 -26.70
C HIS A 113 12.59 -9.31 -26.96
N CYS A 114 13.71 -9.45 -26.23
CA CYS A 114 14.60 -10.60 -26.34
C CYS A 114 13.89 -11.91 -26.01
N CYS A 115 13.04 -11.95 -24.98
CA CYS A 115 12.30 -13.15 -24.64
C CYS A 115 11.27 -13.54 -25.71
N ASN A 116 10.60 -12.58 -26.33
CA ASN A 116 9.66 -12.86 -27.43
C ASN A 116 10.36 -13.52 -28.61
N GLN A 117 11.55 -13.01 -28.98
CA GLN A 117 12.37 -13.63 -30.01
C GLN A 117 12.84 -15.03 -29.58
N ALA A 118 13.32 -15.18 -28.35
CA ALA A 118 13.79 -16.47 -27.83
C ALA A 118 12.69 -17.54 -27.88
N VAL A 119 11.48 -17.20 -27.40
CA VAL A 119 10.31 -18.10 -27.42
C VAL A 119 9.88 -18.44 -28.85
N SER A 120 9.98 -17.50 -29.80
CA SER A 120 9.65 -17.77 -31.20
C SER A 120 10.64 -18.71 -31.90
N LEU A 121 11.91 -18.70 -31.49
CA LEU A 121 12.97 -19.55 -32.04
C LEU A 121 13.02 -20.92 -31.37
N GLY A 122 12.68 -20.98 -30.08
CA GLY A 122 12.69 -22.20 -29.28
C GLY A 122 11.60 -22.13 -28.21
N PRO A 123 10.38 -22.62 -28.50
CA PRO A 123 9.29 -22.68 -27.53
C PRO A 123 9.60 -23.53 -26.30
N ASP A 124 10.57 -24.45 -26.37
CA ASP A 124 10.99 -25.28 -25.24
C ASP A 124 12.06 -24.60 -24.36
N CYS A 125 12.43 -23.35 -24.63
CA CYS A 125 13.42 -22.61 -23.87
C CYS A 125 12.83 -22.12 -22.53
N GLY A 126 12.84 -22.99 -21.51
CA GLY A 126 12.38 -22.68 -20.14
C GLY A 126 12.91 -21.36 -19.56
N PRO A 127 14.22 -21.03 -19.71
CA PRO A 127 14.75 -19.74 -19.25
C PRO A 127 14.10 -18.53 -19.91
N ALA A 128 13.76 -18.59 -21.20
CA ALA A 128 13.11 -17.48 -21.91
C ALA A 128 11.72 -17.19 -21.34
N TRP A 129 10.92 -18.23 -21.11
CA TRP A 129 9.61 -18.12 -20.46
C TRP A 129 9.72 -17.54 -19.05
N ARG A 130 10.65 -18.05 -18.24
CA ARG A 130 10.87 -17.53 -16.88
C ARG A 130 11.28 -16.06 -16.89
N HIS A 131 12.22 -15.66 -17.74
CA HIS A 131 12.67 -14.27 -17.83
C HIS A 131 11.55 -13.33 -18.32
N ARG A 132 10.72 -13.79 -19.26
CA ARG A 132 9.55 -13.02 -19.70
C ARG A 132 8.50 -12.87 -18.61
N ALA A 133 8.24 -13.93 -17.84
CA ALA A 133 7.37 -13.86 -16.67
C ALA A 133 7.88 -12.82 -15.65
N VAL A 134 9.18 -12.84 -15.33
CA VAL A 134 9.79 -11.83 -14.43
C VAL A 134 9.62 -10.42 -14.98
N ALA A 135 9.85 -10.21 -16.28
CA ALA A 135 9.67 -8.91 -16.92
C ALA A 135 8.21 -8.43 -16.85
N ARG A 136 7.25 -9.33 -17.09
CA ARG A 136 5.81 -9.04 -17.01
C ARG A 136 5.35 -8.74 -15.58
N ILE A 137 5.91 -9.42 -14.57
CA ILE A 137 5.70 -9.08 -13.16
C ILE A 137 6.17 -7.65 -12.89
N GLN A 138 7.38 -7.28 -13.34
CA GLN A 138 7.92 -5.93 -13.17
C GLN A 138 7.10 -4.87 -13.90
N ALA A 139 6.48 -5.23 -15.03
CA ALA A 139 5.57 -4.37 -15.79
C ALA A 139 4.13 -4.34 -15.23
N GLY A 140 3.80 -5.13 -14.21
CA GLY A 140 2.45 -5.21 -13.64
C GLY A 140 1.45 -6.07 -14.41
N HIS A 141 1.89 -6.80 -15.44
CA HIS A 141 1.07 -7.72 -16.23
C HIS A 141 1.00 -9.10 -15.58
N ALA A 142 0.31 -9.20 -14.44
CA ALA A 142 0.34 -10.38 -13.60
C ALA A 142 -0.27 -11.64 -14.25
N GLU A 143 -1.40 -11.54 -14.94
CA GLU A 143 -2.05 -12.69 -15.60
C GLU A 143 -1.16 -13.28 -16.71
N ALA A 144 -0.66 -12.43 -17.62
CA ALA A 144 0.28 -12.83 -18.66
C ALA A 144 1.61 -13.36 -18.10
N ALA A 145 1.99 -12.96 -16.88
CA ALA A 145 3.14 -13.54 -16.20
C ALA A 145 2.87 -14.95 -15.64
N VAL A 146 1.63 -15.25 -15.23
CA VAL A 146 1.25 -16.59 -14.77
C VAL A 146 1.32 -17.59 -15.91
N GLU A 147 0.86 -17.21 -17.11
CA GLU A 147 0.96 -18.04 -18.32
C GLU A 147 2.42 -18.38 -18.65
N ASP A 148 3.28 -17.36 -18.72
CA ASP A 148 4.71 -17.56 -19.01
C ASP A 148 5.40 -18.38 -17.92
N ALA A 149 5.09 -18.14 -16.65
CA ALA A 149 5.67 -18.89 -15.55
C ALA A 149 5.18 -20.35 -15.54
N SER A 150 3.96 -20.62 -16.01
CA SER A 150 3.44 -21.98 -16.18
C SER A 150 4.19 -22.71 -17.28
N ALA A 151 4.40 -22.07 -18.44
CA ALA A 151 5.22 -22.64 -19.51
C ALA A 151 6.66 -22.93 -19.06
N ALA A 152 7.25 -22.08 -18.21
CA ALA A 152 8.56 -22.33 -17.62
C ALA A 152 8.57 -23.57 -16.69
N VAL A 153 7.53 -23.74 -15.86
CA VAL A 153 7.37 -24.93 -15.00
C VAL A 153 7.19 -26.19 -15.83
N ASP A 154 6.40 -26.14 -16.90
CA ASP A 154 6.17 -27.29 -17.78
C ASP A 154 7.45 -27.72 -18.51
N ALA A 155 8.28 -26.76 -18.93
CA ALA A 155 9.56 -27.04 -19.58
C ALA A 155 10.60 -27.64 -18.61
N GLU A 156 10.67 -27.12 -17.38
CA GLU A 156 11.67 -27.53 -16.39
C GLU A 156 11.04 -27.63 -14.98
N PRO A 157 10.32 -28.73 -14.67
CA PRO A 157 9.54 -28.85 -13.42
C PRO A 157 10.41 -29.04 -12.17
N LEU A 158 11.67 -29.48 -12.32
CA LEU A 158 12.61 -29.63 -11.19
C LEU A 158 13.39 -28.34 -10.89
N ASN A 159 13.22 -27.30 -11.69
CA ASN A 159 13.89 -26.02 -11.47
C ASN A 159 13.09 -25.16 -10.49
N VAL A 160 13.59 -25.03 -9.25
CA VAL A 160 12.94 -24.27 -8.18
C VAL A 160 12.62 -22.82 -8.57
N HIS A 161 13.42 -22.21 -9.44
CA HIS A 161 13.22 -20.81 -9.84
C HIS A 161 11.97 -20.62 -10.71
N ASN A 162 11.51 -21.65 -11.41
CA ASN A 162 10.26 -21.59 -12.18
C ASN A 162 9.06 -21.55 -11.23
N TRP A 163 9.04 -22.42 -10.22
CA TRP A 163 8.02 -22.41 -9.17
C TRP A 163 8.03 -21.11 -8.35
N GLU A 164 9.22 -20.59 -8.02
CA GLU A 164 9.36 -19.30 -7.34
C GLU A 164 8.80 -18.14 -8.19
N THR A 165 9.03 -18.18 -9.50
CA THR A 165 8.53 -17.16 -10.43
C THR A 165 7.02 -17.25 -10.57
N ARG A 166 6.45 -18.46 -10.68
CA ARG A 166 5.01 -18.67 -10.76
C ARG A 166 4.29 -18.30 -9.46
N THR A 167 4.90 -18.60 -8.31
CA THR A 167 4.47 -18.10 -6.99
C THR A 167 4.32 -16.58 -7.01
N ALA A 168 5.32 -15.86 -7.52
CA ALA A 168 5.30 -14.40 -7.59
C ALA A 168 4.25 -13.87 -8.57
N ALA A 169 4.08 -14.53 -9.73
CA ALA A 169 3.07 -14.17 -10.71
C ALA A 169 1.64 -14.36 -10.17
N LYS A 170 1.35 -15.53 -9.58
CA LYS A 170 0.06 -15.85 -8.96
C LYS A 170 -0.27 -14.88 -7.83
N PHE A 171 0.70 -14.60 -6.95
CA PHE A 171 0.56 -13.60 -5.91
C PHE A 171 0.19 -12.21 -6.48
N GLY A 172 0.85 -11.77 -7.56
CA GLY A 172 0.53 -10.51 -8.24
C GLY A 172 -0.87 -10.50 -8.91
N SER A 173 -1.33 -11.67 -9.37
CA SER A 173 -2.67 -11.82 -9.96
C SER A 173 -3.79 -11.85 -8.92
N GLY A 174 -3.46 -12.13 -7.65
CA GLY A 174 -4.43 -12.27 -6.56
C GLY A 174 -4.79 -13.73 -6.24
N ASP A 175 -4.26 -14.70 -6.98
CA ASP A 175 -4.34 -16.13 -6.65
C ASP A 175 -3.37 -16.47 -5.52
N PHE A 176 -3.78 -16.19 -4.28
CA PHE A 176 -2.94 -16.39 -3.10
C PHE A 176 -2.86 -17.85 -2.67
N ASP A 177 -3.94 -18.62 -2.85
CA ASP A 177 -3.95 -20.07 -2.59
C ASP A 177 -2.96 -20.78 -3.52
N GLY A 178 -3.05 -20.55 -4.83
CA GLY A 178 -2.14 -21.13 -5.81
C GLY A 178 -0.69 -20.65 -5.64
N ALA A 179 -0.48 -19.43 -5.15
CA ALA A 179 0.86 -18.95 -4.78
C ALA A 179 1.42 -19.69 -3.56
N ALA A 180 0.59 -19.97 -2.55
CA ALA A 180 1.01 -20.72 -1.37
C ALA A 180 1.37 -22.18 -1.71
N GLU A 181 0.59 -22.81 -2.60
CA GLU A 181 0.84 -24.15 -3.12
C GLU A 181 2.15 -24.21 -3.93
N ASP A 182 2.36 -23.30 -4.89
CA ASP A 182 3.58 -23.26 -5.68
C ASP A 182 4.82 -22.99 -4.81
N ALA A 183 4.68 -22.15 -3.78
CA ALA A 183 5.75 -21.92 -2.82
C ALA A 183 6.06 -23.17 -1.99
N ALA A 184 5.04 -23.95 -1.61
CA ALA A 184 5.21 -25.22 -0.91
C ALA A 184 5.94 -26.25 -1.80
N HIS A 185 5.61 -26.31 -3.08
CA HIS A 185 6.34 -27.12 -4.06
C HIS A 185 7.80 -26.67 -4.18
N ALA A 186 8.05 -25.37 -4.31
CA ALA A 186 9.41 -24.84 -4.35
C ALA A 186 10.22 -25.21 -3.09
N ILE A 187 9.61 -25.15 -1.90
CA ILE A 187 10.22 -25.57 -0.62
C ILE A 187 10.53 -27.07 -0.62
N SER A 188 9.69 -27.91 -1.24
CA SER A 188 9.95 -29.36 -1.34
C SER A 188 11.17 -29.69 -2.22
N LEU A 189 11.47 -28.84 -3.22
CA LEU A 189 12.65 -28.97 -4.07
C LEU A 189 13.91 -28.41 -3.40
N ASP A 190 13.79 -27.27 -2.70
CA ASP A 190 14.91 -26.56 -2.09
C ASP A 190 14.49 -25.90 -0.76
N GLY A 191 14.41 -26.70 0.29
CA GLY A 191 13.95 -26.23 1.61
C GLY A 191 14.94 -25.36 2.38
N TRP A 192 16.19 -25.20 1.90
CA TRP A 192 17.25 -24.47 2.60
C TRP A 192 17.27 -22.98 2.29
N ARG A 193 16.43 -22.50 1.35
CA ARG A 193 16.30 -21.08 1.00
C ARG A 193 15.28 -20.34 1.88
N PRO A 194 15.71 -19.35 2.70
CA PRO A 194 14.81 -18.52 3.50
C PRO A 194 13.76 -17.77 2.67
N SER A 195 14.09 -17.40 1.42
CA SER A 195 13.21 -16.64 0.53
C SER A 195 11.94 -17.40 0.17
N LEU A 196 11.98 -18.74 0.07
CA LEU A 196 10.82 -19.55 -0.32
C LEU A 196 9.81 -19.64 0.83
N TRP A 197 10.28 -19.90 2.04
CA TRP A 197 9.48 -19.82 3.26
C TRP A 197 8.84 -18.43 3.43
N ARG A 198 9.62 -17.36 3.22
CA ARG A 198 9.11 -15.98 3.27
C ARG A 198 8.03 -15.70 2.21
N ARG A 199 8.15 -16.27 1.00
CA ARG A 199 7.14 -16.10 -0.07
C ARG A 199 5.84 -16.81 0.27
N ARG A 200 5.90 -18.04 0.77
CA ARG A 200 4.70 -18.75 1.23
C ARG A 200 4.03 -18.02 2.39
N ALA A 201 4.82 -17.52 3.35
CA ALA A 201 4.30 -16.72 4.44
C ALA A 201 3.52 -15.49 3.95
N LEU A 202 4.02 -14.81 2.91
CA LEU A 202 3.32 -13.66 2.34
C LEU A 202 1.99 -14.04 1.69
N ALA A 203 1.94 -15.15 0.95
CA ALA A 203 0.69 -15.67 0.41
C ALA A 203 -0.31 -16.00 1.53
N ARG A 204 0.15 -16.66 2.61
CA ARG A 204 -0.66 -16.96 3.80
C ARG A 204 -1.17 -15.73 4.54
N VAL A 205 -0.37 -14.66 4.62
CA VAL A 205 -0.83 -13.36 5.14
C VAL A 205 -2.03 -12.84 4.35
N MET A 206 -2.01 -12.99 3.02
CA MET A 206 -3.11 -12.56 2.17
C MET A 206 -4.38 -13.40 2.36
N LEU A 207 -4.21 -14.65 2.74
CA LEU A 207 -5.28 -15.57 3.13
C LEU A 207 -5.73 -15.38 4.59
N GLN A 208 -5.14 -14.44 5.33
CA GLN A 208 -5.34 -14.20 6.76
C GLN A 208 -4.89 -15.35 7.69
N ASP A 209 -4.07 -16.27 7.17
CA ASP A 209 -3.47 -17.38 7.92
C ASP A 209 -2.22 -16.92 8.67
N PHE A 210 -2.39 -15.98 9.61
CA PHE A 210 -1.27 -15.32 10.30
C PHE A 210 -0.41 -16.26 11.15
N ALA A 211 -1.01 -17.30 11.74
CA ALA A 211 -0.27 -18.29 12.52
C ALA A 211 0.72 -19.08 11.66
N ASP A 212 0.25 -19.64 10.56
CA ASP A 212 1.07 -20.39 9.59
C ASP A 212 2.11 -19.49 8.90
N ALA A 213 1.74 -18.24 8.59
CA ALA A 213 2.69 -17.26 8.05
C ALA A 213 3.83 -16.97 9.04
N LYS A 214 3.52 -16.83 10.33
CA LYS A 214 4.53 -16.64 11.38
C LYS A 214 5.46 -17.86 11.46
N GLU A 215 4.93 -19.08 11.41
CA GLU A 215 5.74 -20.31 11.43
C GLU A 215 6.71 -20.40 10.25
N ASP A 216 6.25 -20.06 9.04
CA ASP A 216 7.11 -20.02 7.87
C ASP A 216 8.22 -18.98 8.01
N LEU A 217 7.93 -17.82 8.60
CA LEU A 217 8.92 -16.79 8.86
C LEU A 217 9.88 -17.18 9.98
N ASP A 218 9.42 -17.91 10.99
CA ASP A 218 10.26 -18.52 12.03
C ASP A 218 11.26 -19.50 11.39
N LYS A 219 10.81 -20.35 10.46
CA LYS A 219 11.69 -21.26 9.69
C LYS A 219 12.68 -20.50 8.80
N ALA A 220 12.23 -19.46 8.09
CA ALA A 220 13.12 -18.62 7.29
C ALA A 220 14.24 -17.99 8.14
N LEU A 221 13.91 -17.53 9.35
CA LEU A 221 14.85 -16.89 10.26
C LEU A 221 15.74 -17.89 11.01
N HIS A 222 15.30 -19.14 11.17
CA HIS A 222 16.15 -20.23 11.63
C HIS A 222 17.24 -20.56 10.59
N LEU A 223 16.87 -20.60 9.30
CA LEU A 223 17.82 -20.82 8.20
C LEU A 223 18.79 -19.65 7.99
N ASP A 224 18.29 -18.41 8.07
CA ASP A 224 19.12 -17.21 7.98
C ASP A 224 18.67 -16.13 8.99
N PRO A 225 19.32 -16.04 10.16
CA PRO A 225 19.05 -15.01 11.16
C PRO A 225 19.36 -13.58 10.69
N LYS A 226 20.05 -13.39 9.56
CA LYS A 226 20.36 -12.08 8.97
C LYS A 226 19.41 -11.71 7.83
N HIS A 227 18.39 -12.52 7.55
CA HIS A 227 17.40 -12.22 6.51
C HIS A 227 16.45 -11.08 6.91
N ALA A 228 16.88 -9.83 6.68
CA ALA A 228 16.18 -8.63 7.11
C ALA A 228 14.71 -8.56 6.65
N ALA A 229 14.40 -9.07 5.46
CA ALA A 229 13.04 -9.11 4.94
C ALA A 229 12.11 -10.03 5.73
N SER A 230 12.60 -11.16 6.25
CA SER A 230 11.80 -12.07 7.08
C SER A 230 11.55 -11.49 8.46
N TRP A 231 12.52 -10.78 9.04
CA TRP A 231 12.31 -10.01 10.28
C TRP A 231 11.21 -8.95 10.09
N ARG A 232 11.27 -8.19 8.99
CA ARG A 232 10.24 -7.17 8.69
C ARG A 232 8.86 -7.81 8.54
N ASN A 233 8.75 -8.85 7.73
CA ASN A 233 7.48 -9.53 7.48
C ASN A 233 6.94 -10.17 8.77
N ARG A 234 7.78 -10.78 9.60
CA ARG A 234 7.35 -11.38 10.87
C ARG A 234 6.89 -10.33 11.86
N GLY A 235 7.55 -9.17 11.87
CA GLY A 235 7.09 -8.01 12.63
C GLY A 235 5.68 -7.57 12.24
N ALA A 236 5.39 -7.48 10.94
CA ALA A 236 4.05 -7.16 10.44
C ALA A 236 3.01 -8.24 10.79
N VAL A 237 3.35 -9.52 10.67
CA VAL A 237 2.47 -10.65 11.06
C VAL A 237 2.19 -10.63 12.56
N ARG A 238 3.20 -10.40 13.40
CA ARG A 238 3.01 -10.30 14.85
C ARG A 238 2.11 -9.13 15.22
N LEU A 239 2.23 -8.00 14.52
CA LEU A 239 1.33 -6.86 14.70
C LEU A 239 -0.13 -7.26 14.37
N ALA A 240 -0.36 -7.96 13.25
CA ALA A 240 -1.66 -8.54 12.85
C ALA A 240 -2.24 -9.47 13.92
N MET A 241 -1.37 -10.19 14.63
CA MET A 241 -1.74 -11.05 15.76
C MET A 241 -1.83 -10.31 17.11
N SER A 242 -1.78 -8.97 17.12
CA SER A 242 -1.75 -8.13 18.33
C SER A 242 -0.54 -8.31 19.25
N ASP A 243 0.52 -9.00 18.80
CA ASP A 243 1.82 -9.08 19.49
C ASP A 243 2.68 -7.84 19.17
N VAL A 244 2.29 -6.70 19.74
CA VAL A 244 2.93 -5.41 19.50
C VAL A 244 4.40 -5.39 19.96
N GLN A 245 4.73 -6.07 21.06
CA GLN A 245 6.11 -6.10 21.59
C GLN A 245 7.02 -6.97 20.72
N GLY A 246 6.56 -8.15 20.32
CA GLY A 246 7.29 -9.01 19.39
C GLY A 246 7.43 -8.36 18.01
N ALA A 247 6.43 -7.61 17.56
CA ALA A 247 6.50 -6.82 16.32
C ALA A 247 7.60 -5.75 16.38
N GLU A 248 7.68 -4.97 17.47
CA GLU A 248 8.72 -3.93 17.59
C GLU A 248 10.12 -4.52 17.68
N SER A 249 10.29 -5.64 18.38
CA SER A 249 11.57 -6.35 18.46
C SER A 249 12.05 -6.78 17.07
N ASP A 250 11.16 -7.39 16.29
CA ASP A 250 11.45 -7.85 14.94
C ASP A 250 11.74 -6.69 13.97
N ALA A 251 10.93 -5.63 14.01
CA ALA A 251 11.15 -4.43 13.21
C ALA A 251 12.47 -3.75 13.57
N SER A 252 12.83 -3.73 14.86
CA SER A 252 14.13 -3.20 15.32
C SER A 252 15.30 -4.03 14.81
N ARG A 253 15.15 -5.35 14.74
CA ARG A 253 16.15 -6.24 14.14
C ARG A 253 16.27 -6.00 12.63
N ALA A 254 15.15 -5.86 11.93
CA ALA A 254 15.12 -5.56 10.49
C ALA A 254 15.85 -4.23 10.16
N VAL A 255 15.59 -3.15 10.91
CA VAL A 255 16.27 -1.86 10.73
C VAL A 255 17.77 -1.98 10.99
N LYS A 256 18.19 -2.73 12.02
CA LYS A 256 19.62 -2.95 12.31
C LYS A 256 20.34 -3.70 11.18
N LEU A 257 19.66 -4.65 10.54
CA LEU A 257 20.23 -5.45 9.46
C LEU A 257 20.24 -4.70 8.12
N HIS A 258 19.15 -4.00 7.79
CA HIS A 258 19.01 -3.31 6.51
C HIS A 258 18.20 -2.01 6.63
N PRO A 259 18.87 -0.89 6.98
CA PRO A 259 18.21 0.39 7.26
C PRO A 259 17.77 1.09 5.97
N THR A 260 16.53 0.82 5.58
CA THR A 260 15.79 1.36 4.41
C THR A 260 14.63 2.24 4.85
N ILE A 261 14.13 3.10 3.97
CA ILE A 261 12.92 3.90 4.20
C ILE A 261 11.79 3.00 4.72
N ASP A 262 11.48 1.93 3.98
CA ASP A 262 10.47 0.93 4.37
C ASP A 262 10.68 0.36 5.78
N SER A 263 11.92 0.02 6.15
CA SER A 263 12.20 -0.54 7.47
C SER A 263 11.93 0.46 8.60
N TYR A 264 12.21 1.76 8.38
CA TYR A 264 11.90 2.81 9.34
C TYR A 264 10.40 3.05 9.41
N LEU A 265 9.71 3.14 8.28
CA LEU A 265 8.25 3.36 8.25
C LEU A 265 7.49 2.20 8.91
N GLN A 266 7.90 0.96 8.66
CA GLN A 266 7.31 -0.20 9.34
C GLN A 266 7.47 -0.13 10.85
N ARG A 267 8.69 0.20 11.32
CA ARG A 267 8.93 0.34 12.76
C ARG A 267 8.19 1.54 13.36
N ALA A 268 8.07 2.64 12.62
CA ALA A 268 7.29 3.80 13.03
C ALA A 268 5.81 3.45 13.20
N LYS A 269 5.19 2.75 12.22
CA LYS A 269 3.80 2.27 12.29
C LYS A 269 3.59 1.38 13.53
N ILE A 270 4.46 0.40 13.76
CA ILE A 270 4.40 -0.46 14.96
C ILE A 270 4.54 0.36 16.26
N ARG A 271 5.42 1.37 16.28
CA ARG A 271 5.61 2.23 17.45
C ARG A 271 4.44 3.16 17.71
N LEU A 272 3.73 3.62 16.68
CA LEU A 272 2.49 4.37 16.82
C LEU A 272 1.41 3.51 17.51
N GLU A 273 1.24 2.27 17.06
CA GLU A 273 0.35 1.29 17.72
C GLU A 273 0.76 1.02 19.17
N ALA A 274 2.08 0.93 19.43
CA ALA A 274 2.63 0.82 20.77
C ALA A 274 2.55 2.11 21.61
N LYS A 275 1.99 3.21 21.08
CA LYS A 275 1.94 4.55 21.68
C LYS A 275 3.32 5.13 22.03
N ARG A 276 4.38 4.67 21.37
CA ARG A 276 5.77 5.12 21.51
C ARG A 276 6.05 6.28 20.54
N TYR A 277 5.29 7.37 20.68
CA TYR A 277 5.24 8.47 19.71
C TYR A 277 6.61 9.12 19.44
N ALA A 278 7.39 9.41 20.48
CA ALA A 278 8.72 10.00 20.32
C ALA A 278 9.70 9.07 19.57
N ALA A 279 9.52 7.75 19.67
CA ALA A 279 10.35 6.80 18.92
C ALA A 279 9.90 6.67 17.46
N ALA A 280 8.59 6.77 17.20
CA ALA A 280 8.03 6.83 15.84
C ALA A 280 8.50 8.10 15.10
N ASP A 281 8.47 9.27 15.76
CA ASP A 281 8.96 10.54 15.19
C ASP A 281 10.43 10.46 14.74
N ARG A 282 11.28 9.81 15.54
CA ARG A 282 12.69 9.58 15.19
C ARG A 282 12.85 8.66 13.98
N ASP A 283 12.02 7.63 13.85
CA ASP A 283 12.05 6.71 12.72
C ASP A 283 11.60 7.40 11.43
N CYS A 284 10.49 8.14 11.47
CA CYS A 284 10.05 8.94 10.33
C CYS A 284 11.12 9.98 9.94
N THR A 285 11.76 10.61 10.91
CA THR A 285 12.88 11.53 10.64
C THR A 285 14.11 10.83 10.03
N ALA A 286 14.35 9.55 10.35
CA ALA A 286 15.40 8.77 9.70
C ALA A 286 15.03 8.33 8.27
N ALA A 287 13.74 8.10 7.99
CA ALA A 287 13.21 7.89 6.65
C ALA A 287 13.34 9.17 5.79
N LEU A 288 12.89 10.33 6.31
CA LEU A 288 12.92 11.62 5.63
C LEU A 288 14.34 12.15 5.35
N ARG A 289 15.32 11.71 6.13
CA ARG A 289 16.75 11.99 5.85
C ARG A 289 17.24 11.27 4.59
N ARG A 290 16.59 10.19 4.17
CA ARG A 290 16.93 9.43 2.95
C ARG A 290 16.19 9.98 1.74
N ASP A 291 14.89 10.19 1.88
CA ASP A 291 14.07 10.81 0.84
C ASP A 291 13.02 11.71 1.47
N LYS A 292 13.02 12.98 1.07
CA LYS A 292 12.05 13.98 1.54
C LYS A 292 10.73 13.94 0.78
N ARG A 293 10.63 13.17 -0.31
CA ARG A 293 9.42 13.00 -1.12
C ARG A 293 8.52 11.87 -0.61
N GLU A 294 8.88 11.26 0.51
CA GLU A 294 8.10 10.18 1.11
C GLU A 294 6.91 10.73 1.91
N ALA A 295 5.75 10.84 1.27
CA ALA A 295 4.52 11.36 1.86
C ALA A 295 4.12 10.63 3.16
N ASP A 296 4.22 9.29 3.16
CA ASP A 296 3.95 8.43 4.31
C ASP A 296 4.80 8.81 5.53
N ALA A 297 6.07 9.15 5.32
CA ALA A 297 6.98 9.48 6.40
C ALA A 297 6.58 10.79 7.08
N TRP A 298 6.16 11.79 6.29
CA TRP A 298 5.62 13.05 6.80
C TRP A 298 4.30 12.82 7.55
N TYR A 299 3.36 12.09 6.96
CA TYR A 299 2.07 11.78 7.56
C TYR A 299 2.21 11.06 8.91
N LEU A 300 2.97 9.97 8.96
CA LEU A 300 3.18 9.20 10.20
C LEU A 300 3.90 10.01 11.27
N ARG A 301 4.80 10.93 10.86
CA ARG A 301 5.46 11.83 11.81
C ARG A 301 4.49 12.85 12.39
N ALA A 302 3.57 13.38 11.58
CA ALA A 302 2.49 14.23 12.06
C ALA A 302 1.58 13.51 13.06
N VAL A 303 1.20 12.25 12.76
CA VAL A 303 0.46 11.40 13.69
C VAL A 303 1.22 11.24 15.01
N ALA A 304 2.52 10.95 14.95
CA ALA A 304 3.36 10.85 16.15
C ALA A 304 3.35 12.15 16.96
N ARG A 305 3.65 13.29 16.32
CA ARG A 305 3.75 14.62 16.94
C ARG A 305 2.43 15.11 17.55
N LYS A 306 1.28 14.74 16.97
CA LYS A 306 -0.05 15.03 17.54
C LYS A 306 -0.21 14.43 18.95
N HIS A 307 0.50 13.35 19.24
CA HIS A 307 0.38 12.56 20.46
C HIS A 307 1.63 12.57 21.36
N THR A 308 2.67 13.36 21.04
CA THR A 308 3.81 13.53 21.95
C THR A 308 3.42 14.26 23.24
N GLU A 309 4.27 14.18 24.25
CA GLU A 309 4.12 14.92 25.51
C GLU A 309 5.34 15.84 25.72
N PRO A 310 5.21 17.17 25.55
CA PRO A 310 4.00 17.90 25.09
C PRO A 310 3.69 17.65 23.60
N ALA A 311 2.43 17.84 23.22
CA ALA A 311 1.99 17.63 21.84
C ALA A 311 2.50 18.75 20.92
N ASP A 312 3.20 18.38 19.85
CA ASP A 312 3.71 19.33 18.84
C ASP A 312 2.70 19.48 17.69
N LEU A 313 1.61 20.19 17.97
CA LEU A 313 0.54 20.41 16.97
C LEU A 313 1.00 21.31 15.81
N ALA A 314 1.97 22.21 16.05
CA ALA A 314 2.49 23.08 15.00
C ALA A 314 3.40 22.30 14.04
N GLY A 315 4.31 21.47 14.56
CA GLY A 315 5.13 20.57 13.77
C GLY A 315 4.32 19.51 13.05
N ALA A 316 3.24 19.01 13.65
CA ALA A 316 2.33 18.08 12.98
C ALA A 316 1.61 18.73 11.78
N VAL A 317 1.13 19.97 11.89
CA VAL A 317 0.56 20.70 10.74
C VAL A 317 1.60 20.94 9.65
N SER A 318 2.83 21.32 10.02
CA SER A 318 3.91 21.51 9.04
C SER A 318 4.22 20.21 8.30
N ASP A 319 4.28 19.08 9.00
CA ASP A 319 4.51 17.78 8.38
C ASP A 319 3.35 17.40 7.44
N LEU A 320 2.10 17.70 7.80
CA LEU A 320 0.95 17.43 6.92
C LEU A 320 0.94 18.29 5.67
N CYS A 321 1.44 19.53 5.73
CA CYS A 321 1.65 20.34 4.53
C CYS A 321 2.65 19.68 3.57
N GLU A 322 3.74 19.14 4.09
CA GLU A 322 4.73 18.40 3.27
C GLU A 322 4.16 17.09 2.73
N ALA A 323 3.39 16.36 3.54
CA ALA A 323 2.71 15.14 3.10
C ALA A 323 1.76 15.41 1.92
N ILE A 324 0.90 16.44 2.05
CA ILE A 324 -0.04 16.87 1.00
C ILE A 324 0.69 17.41 -0.23
N ALA A 325 1.83 18.08 -0.06
CA ALA A 325 2.64 18.56 -1.18
C ALA A 325 3.27 17.39 -1.96
N CYS A 326 3.61 16.28 -1.28
CA CYS A 326 4.13 15.07 -1.91
C CYS A 326 3.01 14.24 -2.57
N ASP A 327 1.86 14.13 -1.91
CA ASP A 327 0.68 13.42 -2.38
C ASP A 327 -0.61 14.22 -2.08
N PRO A 328 -1.11 15.00 -3.05
CA PRO A 328 -2.31 15.81 -2.87
C PRO A 328 -3.62 15.01 -2.79
N TYR A 329 -3.61 13.75 -3.21
CA TYR A 329 -4.83 12.93 -3.33
C TYR A 329 -5.11 12.09 -2.09
N GLU A 330 -4.22 12.10 -1.10
CA GLU A 330 -4.38 11.41 0.18
C GLU A 330 -5.37 12.16 1.11
N ALA A 331 -6.63 11.74 1.10
CA ALA A 331 -7.70 12.37 1.85
C ALA A 331 -7.47 12.37 3.38
N GLU A 332 -6.83 11.33 3.93
CA GLU A 332 -6.57 11.24 5.37
C GLU A 332 -5.58 12.32 5.85
N ALA A 333 -4.65 12.75 4.98
CA ALA A 333 -3.73 13.84 5.32
C ALA A 333 -4.47 15.19 5.49
N TRP A 334 -5.42 15.48 4.59
CA TRP A 334 -6.30 16.66 4.68
C TRP A 334 -7.18 16.61 5.93
N LYS A 335 -7.83 15.46 6.17
CA LYS A 335 -8.67 15.23 7.35
C LYS A 335 -7.89 15.41 8.65
N LEU A 336 -6.70 14.82 8.77
CA LEU A 336 -5.87 14.94 9.97
C LEU A 336 -5.39 16.38 10.19
N ARG A 337 -5.09 17.11 9.10
CA ARG A 337 -4.71 18.53 9.21
C ARG A 337 -5.89 19.37 9.71
N ALA A 338 -7.10 19.13 9.18
CA ALA A 338 -8.33 19.75 9.67
C ALA A 338 -8.56 19.47 11.16
N GLU A 339 -8.41 18.22 11.61
CA GLU A 339 -8.59 17.83 13.02
C GLU A 339 -7.63 18.62 13.94
N ILE A 340 -6.36 18.68 13.57
CA ILE A 340 -5.33 19.39 14.36
C ILE A 340 -5.59 20.90 14.34
N GLN A 341 -5.97 21.47 13.20
CA GLN A 341 -6.30 22.89 13.07
C GLN A 341 -7.55 23.28 13.88
N LEU A 342 -8.53 22.38 13.99
CA LEU A 342 -9.70 22.56 14.84
C LEU A 342 -9.29 22.66 16.32
N ARG A 343 -8.37 21.81 16.77
CA ARG A 343 -7.79 21.88 18.14
C ARG A 343 -7.01 23.18 18.38
N ARG A 344 -6.42 23.75 17.32
CA ARG A 344 -5.70 25.05 17.35
C ARG A 344 -6.62 26.26 17.17
N GLY A 345 -7.93 26.06 16.95
CA GLY A 345 -8.91 27.13 16.73
C GLY A 345 -8.79 27.85 15.38
N LYS A 346 -8.18 27.23 14.36
CA LYS A 346 -8.00 27.81 13.02
C LYS A 346 -9.14 27.42 12.09
N TYR A 347 -10.34 27.94 12.35
CA TYR A 347 -11.58 27.45 11.76
C TYR A 347 -11.68 27.64 10.24
N GLU A 348 -11.12 28.70 9.66
CA GLU A 348 -11.03 28.89 8.20
C GLU A 348 -10.32 27.70 7.53
N GLN A 349 -9.15 27.34 8.05
CA GLN A 349 -8.32 26.26 7.53
C GLN A 349 -9.01 24.89 7.70
N VAL A 350 -9.78 24.70 8.78
CA VAL A 350 -10.60 23.50 8.95
C VAL A 350 -11.64 23.37 7.85
N VAL A 351 -12.29 24.47 7.45
CA VAL A 351 -13.30 24.46 6.38
C VAL A 351 -12.67 24.11 5.04
N GLU A 352 -11.52 24.70 4.72
CA GLU A 352 -10.75 24.39 3.51
C GLU A 352 -10.33 22.90 3.48
N ASP A 353 -9.64 22.45 4.53
CA ASP A 353 -9.10 21.08 4.60
C ASP A 353 -10.20 20.01 4.62
N SER A 354 -11.30 20.25 5.34
CA SER A 354 -12.42 19.30 5.40
C SER A 354 -13.19 19.24 4.07
N THR A 355 -13.26 20.35 3.34
CA THR A 355 -13.91 20.38 2.02
C THR A 355 -13.10 19.58 1.01
N GLU A 356 -11.77 19.70 1.05
CA GLU A 356 -10.90 18.92 0.19
C GLU A 356 -10.91 17.42 0.54
N ALA A 357 -10.92 17.08 1.83
CA ALA A 357 -11.09 15.69 2.27
C ALA A 357 -12.42 15.07 1.77
N ILE A 358 -13.53 15.83 1.84
CA ILE A 358 -14.84 15.40 1.30
C ILE A 358 -14.77 15.24 -0.23
N ARG A 359 -14.08 16.14 -0.93
CA ARG A 359 -13.92 16.07 -2.38
C ARG A 359 -13.20 14.80 -2.83
N LEU A 360 -12.19 14.36 -2.07
CA LEU A 360 -11.33 13.23 -2.40
C LEU A 360 -11.94 11.87 -2.06
N ASN A 361 -12.53 11.70 -0.87
CA ASN A 361 -12.99 10.39 -0.37
C ASN A 361 -14.50 10.35 -0.05
N GLY A 362 -15.25 11.36 -0.49
CA GLY A 362 -16.68 11.46 -0.24
C GLY A 362 -17.02 11.94 1.17
N GLU A 363 -18.33 12.06 1.43
CA GLU A 363 -18.86 12.53 2.71
C GLU A 363 -18.71 11.45 3.79
N SER A 364 -18.10 11.82 4.92
CA SER A 364 -18.12 11.04 6.15
C SER A 364 -18.73 11.87 7.29
N CYS A 365 -19.45 11.22 8.21
CA CYS A 365 -20.04 11.91 9.36
C CYS A 365 -18.97 12.67 10.17
N GLU A 366 -17.78 12.07 10.34
CA GLU A 366 -16.66 12.67 11.05
C GLU A 366 -16.21 14.01 10.42
N VAL A 367 -15.94 14.02 9.11
CA VAL A 367 -15.42 15.20 8.40
C VAL A 367 -16.50 16.29 8.29
N LEU A 368 -17.75 15.91 8.02
CA LEU A 368 -18.88 16.85 8.04
C LEU A 368 -19.07 17.47 9.43
N CYS A 369 -18.97 16.69 10.49
CA CYS A 369 -19.02 17.21 11.86
C CYS A 369 -17.86 18.17 12.16
N MET A 370 -16.65 17.91 11.65
CA MET A 370 -15.51 18.83 11.80
C MET A 370 -15.75 20.16 11.09
N ARG A 371 -16.20 20.13 9.83
CA ARG A 371 -16.53 21.33 9.06
C ARG A 371 -17.68 22.11 9.69
N GLY A 372 -18.74 21.43 10.12
CA GLY A 372 -19.88 22.03 10.82
C GLY A 372 -19.47 22.68 12.15
N LYS A 373 -18.57 22.05 12.93
CA LYS A 373 -17.99 22.63 14.15
C LYS A 373 -17.22 23.91 13.84
N ALA A 374 -16.44 23.94 12.76
CA ALA A 374 -15.71 25.13 12.34
C ALA A 374 -16.66 26.26 11.92
N HIS A 375 -17.69 25.97 11.11
CA HIS A 375 -18.73 26.94 10.76
C HIS A 375 -19.46 27.48 11.99
N PHE A 376 -19.82 26.61 12.94
CA PHE A 376 -20.48 27.02 14.19
C PHE A 376 -19.61 27.99 14.99
N ARG A 377 -18.31 27.71 15.12
CA ARG A 377 -17.36 28.58 15.84
C ARG A 377 -17.11 29.92 15.14
N LYS A 378 -17.29 29.97 13.82
CA LYS A 378 -17.26 31.19 13.02
C LYS A 378 -18.57 32.00 13.07
N GLY A 379 -19.62 31.48 13.73
CA GLY A 379 -20.96 32.08 13.73
C GLY A 379 -21.78 31.82 12.45
N ALA A 380 -21.28 30.99 11.53
CA ALA A 380 -21.99 30.58 10.33
C ALA A 380 -22.99 29.45 10.65
N PHE A 381 -24.00 29.76 11.48
CA PHE A 381 -24.92 28.76 12.05
C PHE A 381 -25.75 28.01 11.00
N GLN A 382 -26.11 28.66 9.88
CA GLN A 382 -26.82 28.02 8.78
C GLN A 382 -25.96 26.94 8.11
N SER A 383 -24.73 27.27 7.72
CA SER A 383 -23.77 26.31 7.15
C SER A 383 -23.44 25.19 8.13
N ALA A 384 -23.30 25.51 9.42
CA ALA A 384 -23.08 24.51 10.46
C ALA A 384 -24.26 23.52 10.57
N ALA A 385 -25.49 24.01 10.59
CA ALA A 385 -26.68 23.17 10.63
C ALA A 385 -26.77 22.27 9.39
N ALA A 386 -26.50 22.80 8.20
CA ALA A 386 -26.49 22.02 6.96
C ALA A 386 -25.46 20.86 7.00
N ASP A 387 -24.25 21.13 7.49
CA ASP A 387 -23.22 20.10 7.66
C ASP A 387 -23.63 19.02 8.67
N PHE A 388 -24.24 19.40 9.80
CA PHE A 388 -24.71 18.42 10.79
C PHE A 388 -25.92 17.62 10.30
N GLU A 389 -26.83 18.23 9.53
CA GLU A 389 -27.94 17.51 8.89
C GLU A 389 -27.42 16.49 7.88
N ARG A 390 -26.44 16.88 7.06
CA ARG A 390 -25.79 15.94 6.15
C ARG A 390 -25.06 14.83 6.92
N ALA A 391 -24.38 15.17 8.02
CA ALA A 391 -23.73 14.17 8.86
C ALA A 391 -24.72 13.14 9.42
N LEU A 392 -25.95 13.55 9.77
CA LEU A 392 -27.03 12.66 10.20
C LEU A 392 -27.68 11.88 9.06
N GLN A 393 -27.60 12.35 7.82
CA GLN A 393 -28.00 11.55 6.65
C GLN A 393 -27.01 10.41 6.40
N VAL A 394 -25.72 10.67 6.62
CA VAL A 394 -24.66 9.65 6.49
C VAL A 394 -24.68 8.68 7.67
N ASP A 395 -24.84 9.18 8.90
CA ASP A 395 -24.94 8.40 10.12
C ASP A 395 -26.07 8.92 11.02
N PRO A 396 -27.28 8.34 10.93
CA PRO A 396 -28.42 8.73 11.74
C PRO A 396 -28.25 8.53 13.25
N GLU A 397 -27.32 7.66 13.68
CA GLU A 397 -27.09 7.36 15.10
C GLU A 397 -26.05 8.30 15.74
N SER A 398 -25.47 9.22 14.97
CA SER A 398 -24.46 10.15 15.45
C SER A 398 -25.03 11.15 16.47
N GLU A 399 -24.88 10.83 17.76
CA GLU A 399 -25.27 11.73 18.85
C GLU A 399 -24.55 13.08 18.77
N ILE A 400 -23.30 13.09 18.33
CA ILE A 400 -22.49 14.31 18.22
C ILE A 400 -23.11 15.23 17.17
N ALA A 401 -23.49 14.70 16.00
CA ALA A 401 -24.13 15.47 14.95
C ALA A 401 -25.49 16.02 15.41
N ALA A 402 -26.32 15.19 16.04
CA ALA A 402 -27.63 15.61 16.56
C ALA A 402 -27.52 16.73 17.60
N LYS A 403 -26.66 16.56 18.61
CA LYS A 403 -26.43 17.57 19.66
C LYS A 403 -25.92 18.89 19.08
N MET A 404 -25.05 18.83 18.08
CA MET A 404 -24.50 20.03 17.45
C MET A 404 -25.48 20.69 16.48
N LEU A 405 -26.34 19.92 15.82
CA LEU A 405 -27.44 20.44 15.00
C LEU A 405 -28.43 21.23 15.84
N ASP A 406 -28.86 20.68 16.98
CA ASP A 406 -29.77 21.37 17.90
C ASP A 406 -29.18 22.69 18.37
N ARG A 407 -27.88 22.70 18.72
CA ARG A 407 -27.17 23.93 19.09
C ARG A 407 -27.12 24.92 17.94
N ALA A 408 -26.79 24.48 16.72
CA ALA A 408 -26.76 25.35 15.54
C ALA A 408 -28.14 25.99 15.26
N LYS A 409 -29.22 25.19 15.34
CA LYS A 409 -30.61 25.67 15.16
C LYS A 409 -31.03 26.65 16.26
N GLN A 410 -30.68 26.39 17.52
CA GLN A 410 -30.95 27.31 18.62
C GLN A 410 -30.23 28.65 18.44
N SER A 411 -28.94 28.62 18.06
CA SER A 411 -28.17 29.83 17.79
C SER A 411 -28.72 30.62 16.59
N LEU A 412 -29.20 29.92 15.55
CA LEU A 412 -29.85 30.56 14.41
C LEU A 412 -31.15 31.28 14.82
N LYS A 413 -32.00 30.61 15.60
CA LYS A 413 -33.25 31.21 16.12
C LYS A 413 -32.97 32.42 17.01
N GLN A 414 -31.93 32.36 17.84
CA GLN A 414 -31.51 33.50 18.65
C GLN A 414 -31.05 34.66 17.75
N LEU A 415 -30.23 34.39 16.74
CA LEU A 415 -29.76 35.41 15.80
C LEU A 415 -30.93 36.12 15.09
N GLU A 416 -31.90 35.36 14.59
CA GLU A 416 -33.12 35.89 13.96
C GLU A 416 -33.94 36.76 14.93
N ALA A 417 -34.11 36.29 16.17
CA ALA A 417 -34.82 37.04 17.21
C ALA A 417 -34.13 38.36 17.60
N TRP A 418 -32.82 38.48 17.43
CA TRP A 418 -32.09 39.74 17.65
C TRP A 418 -32.21 40.70 16.46
N HIS A 419 -32.24 40.19 15.23
CA HIS A 419 -32.36 41.03 14.04
C HIS A 419 -33.78 41.58 13.83
N LEU A 420 -34.82 40.85 14.22
CA LEU A 420 -36.22 41.27 14.07
C LEU A 420 -36.55 42.61 14.77
N PRO A 421 -36.22 42.82 16.06
CA PRO A 421 -36.42 44.10 16.74
C PRO A 421 -35.51 45.22 16.21
N ALA A 422 -34.28 44.92 15.80
CA ALA A 422 -33.34 45.91 15.26
C ALA A 422 -33.80 46.46 13.90
N LEU A 423 -34.31 45.58 13.04
CA LEU A 423 -34.94 45.96 11.76
C LEU A 423 -36.26 46.71 12.00
N ALA A 424 -37.09 46.26 12.95
CA ALA A 424 -38.34 46.93 13.30
C ALA A 424 -38.10 48.34 13.88
N GLY A 425 -37.11 48.52 14.75
CA GLY A 425 -36.74 49.82 15.31
C GLY A 425 -36.14 50.77 14.28
N GLY A 426 -35.34 50.26 13.34
CA GLY A 426 -34.82 51.05 12.20
C GLY A 426 -35.91 51.45 11.20
N LEU A 427 -36.89 50.59 10.95
CA LEU A 427 -38.08 50.93 10.17
C LEU A 427 -38.97 51.94 10.90
N HIS A 428 -39.12 51.83 12.21
CA HIS A 428 -39.94 52.75 13.00
C HIS A 428 -39.33 54.17 13.02
N SER A 429 -38.01 54.29 13.25
CA SER A 429 -37.32 55.59 13.20
C SER A 429 -37.32 56.21 11.79
N PHE A 430 -37.24 55.38 10.74
CA PHE A 430 -37.36 55.83 9.36
C PHE A 430 -38.79 56.33 9.05
N ILE A 431 -39.83 55.62 9.51
CA ILE A 431 -41.23 56.03 9.34
C ILE A 431 -41.52 57.33 10.12
N GLU A 432 -41.03 57.48 11.35
CA GLU A 432 -41.19 58.71 12.13
C GLU A 432 -40.46 59.90 11.48
N SER A 433 -39.28 59.67 10.89
CA SER A 433 -38.55 60.71 10.14
C SER A 433 -39.32 61.18 8.91
N VAL A 434 -39.89 60.26 8.13
CA VAL A 434 -40.72 60.59 6.96
C VAL A 434 -42.02 61.31 7.37
N HIS A 435 -42.66 60.88 8.46
CA HIS A 435 -43.87 61.52 8.97
C HIS A 435 -43.61 62.94 9.49
N SER A 436 -42.49 63.14 10.18
CA SER A 436 -42.05 64.46 10.67
C SER A 436 -41.70 65.41 9.51
N ALA A 437 -41.05 64.90 8.47
CA ALA A 437 -40.76 65.68 7.26
C ALA A 437 -42.04 66.08 6.50
N GLN A 438 -43.05 65.20 6.42
CA GLN A 438 -44.35 65.52 5.80
C GLN A 438 -45.17 66.55 6.59
N LEU A 439 -45.07 66.56 7.93
CA LEU A 439 -45.72 67.56 8.77
C LEU A 439 -45.11 68.95 8.60
N LEU A 440 -43.78 69.04 8.50
CA LEU A 440 -43.07 70.30 8.24
C LEU A 440 -43.41 70.89 6.86
N LEU A 441 -43.54 70.04 5.83
CA LEU A 441 -43.96 70.46 4.47
C LEU A 441 -45.42 70.92 4.36
N LYS A 442 -46.29 70.58 5.33
CA LYS A 442 -47.67 71.09 5.39
C LYS A 442 -47.82 72.40 6.16
N GLN A 443 -46.78 72.81 6.89
CA GLN A 443 -46.77 74.06 7.67
C GLN A 443 -46.02 75.21 6.99
N SER A 444 -45.26 74.92 5.93
CA SER A 444 -44.73 75.89 4.95
C SER A 444 -45.73 76.13 3.82
#